data_AF-A0A661IQP1-F1
#
_entry.id   AF-A0A661IQP1-F1
#
_cell.length_a   1.000
_cell.length_b   1.000
_cell.length_c   1.000
_cell.angle_alpha   90.00
_cell.angle_beta   90.00
_cell.angle_gamma   90.00
#
_symmetry.space_group_name_H-M   'P 1'
#
loop_
_entity.id
_entity.type
_entity.pdbx_description
1 polymer ?
#
loop_
_entity_poly.entity_id
_entity_poly.type
_entity_poly.pdbx_seq_one_letter_code
_entity_poly.pdbx_strand_id
1 'polypeptide(L)'
;FYPLTVVFLGKPEAGPLFTGYLGLILLGGMAVSVGLFASSLTENQIVAAVITFTILLLLWGLGWVSEISSSPLTRALEYISPRGHFDSLSKGVIETKGIVAFLIHIAFFLFMTMRLLEARRWRG
;
A
#
# COMPACT_ATOMS: atom_id res chain seq x y z
N PHE A 1 -19.00 14.42 -21.17
CA PHE A 1 -18.59 15.69 -21.82
C PHE A 1 -17.35 16.37 -21.20
N TYR A 2 -16.93 16.06 -19.97
CA TYR A 2 -15.67 16.55 -19.39
C TYR A 2 -14.34 15.85 -19.81
N PRO A 3 -14.30 14.55 -20.18
CA PRO A 3 -13.00 13.89 -20.39
C PRO A 3 -12.36 14.16 -21.76
N LEU A 4 -13.14 14.55 -22.78
CA LEU A 4 -12.62 14.83 -24.13
C LEU A 4 -11.96 16.21 -24.24
N THR A 5 -12.41 17.19 -23.45
CA THR A 5 -11.85 18.55 -23.44
C THR A 5 -10.49 18.62 -22.74
N VAL A 6 -10.21 17.75 -21.77
CA VAL A 6 -8.89 17.72 -21.09
C VAL A 6 -7.80 17.14 -21.99
N VAL A 7 -8.11 16.14 -22.81
CA VAL A 7 -7.14 15.48 -23.70
C VAL A 7 -6.68 16.38 -24.84
N PHE A 8 -7.53 17.31 -25.30
CA PHE A 8 -7.23 18.20 -26.43
C PHE A 8 -6.69 19.59 -26.04
N LEU A 9 -7.02 20.11 -24.85
CA LEU A 9 -6.60 21.47 -24.42
C LEU A 9 -5.57 21.48 -23.29
N GLY A 10 -5.56 20.46 -22.42
CA GLY A 10 -4.57 20.34 -21.35
C GLY A 10 -3.40 19.54 -21.88
N LYS A 11 -2.21 20.13 -22.00
CA LYS A 11 -0.98 19.32 -22.06
C LYS A 11 -1.03 18.42 -20.83
N PRO A 12 -1.23 17.08 -20.94
CA PRO A 12 -1.30 16.25 -19.75
C PRO A 12 0.01 16.46 -19.01
N GLU A 13 -0.07 16.97 -17.80
CA GLU A 13 1.11 17.14 -16.98
C GLU A 13 1.69 15.74 -16.78
N ALA A 14 2.80 15.47 -17.48
CA ALA A 14 3.38 14.13 -17.50
C ALA A 14 3.77 13.67 -16.08
N GLY A 15 4.10 14.63 -15.20
CA GLY A 15 4.44 14.38 -13.79
C GLY A 15 3.41 13.53 -13.06
N PRO A 16 2.19 14.05 -12.76
CA PRO A 16 1.11 13.29 -12.11
C PRO A 16 0.78 11.95 -12.77
N LEU A 17 0.92 11.87 -14.09
CA LEU A 17 0.63 10.67 -14.87
C LEU A 17 1.64 9.55 -14.57
N PHE A 18 2.95 9.85 -14.63
CA PHE A 18 4.00 8.88 -14.29
C PHE A 18 4.01 8.51 -12.81
N THR A 19 3.85 9.48 -11.92
CA THR A 19 3.87 9.24 -10.47
C THR A 19 2.64 8.49 -9.99
N GLY A 20 1.48 8.72 -10.60
CA GLY A 20 0.26 7.95 -10.34
C GLY A 20 0.43 6.48 -10.70
N TYR A 21 0.99 6.17 -11.88
CA TYR A 21 1.28 4.78 -12.26
C TYR A 21 2.31 4.13 -11.33
N LEU A 22 3.37 4.86 -10.95
CA LEU A 22 4.34 4.37 -9.98
C LEU A 22 3.67 4.06 -8.62
N GLY A 23 2.81 4.96 -8.15
CA GLY A 23 2.03 4.74 -6.93
C GLY A 23 1.14 3.51 -7.00
N LEU A 24 0.48 3.27 -8.15
CA LEU A 24 -0.34 2.07 -8.35
C LEU A 24 0.49 0.78 -8.34
N ILE A 25 1.67 0.79 -8.95
CA ILE A 25 2.57 -0.38 -8.92
C ILE A 25 3.03 -0.67 -7.49
N LEU A 26 3.42 0.35 -6.73
CA LEU A 26 3.83 0.21 -5.34
C LEU A 26 2.70 -0.29 -4.44
N LEU A 27 1.50 0.30 -4.59
CA LEU A 27 0.31 -0.12 -3.87
C LEU A 27 -0.09 -1.56 -4.22
N GLY A 28 -0.03 -1.93 -5.50
CA GLY A 28 -0.29 -3.29 -5.98
C GLY A 28 0.73 -4.29 -5.43
N GLY A 29 2.03 -3.95 -5.46
CA GLY A 29 3.10 -4.79 -4.90
C GLY A 29 2.94 -5.02 -3.39
N MET A 30 2.54 -3.99 -2.65
CA MET A 30 2.20 -4.10 -1.24
C MET A 30 1.01 -5.05 -1.04
N ALA A 31 -0.07 -4.89 -1.80
CA ALA A 31 -1.26 -5.75 -1.71
C ALA A 31 -0.94 -7.22 -2.02
N VAL A 32 -0.13 -7.49 -3.04
CA VAL A 32 0.33 -8.85 -3.39
C VAL A 32 1.15 -9.45 -2.25
N SER A 33 2.05 -8.67 -1.65
CA SER A 33 2.89 -9.15 -0.54
C SER A 33 2.06 -9.51 0.69
N VAL A 34 1.05 -8.69 1.03
CA VAL A 34 0.09 -9.00 2.09
C VAL A 34 -0.72 -10.26 1.77
N GLY A 35 -1.15 -10.42 0.51
CA GLY A 35 -1.87 -11.60 0.05
C GLY A 35 -1.05 -12.89 0.20
N LEU A 36 0.22 -12.85 -0.21
CA LEU A 36 1.15 -13.97 -0.05
C LEU A 36 1.33 -14.35 1.43
N PHE A 37 1.47 -13.35 2.30
CA PHE A 37 1.54 -13.58 3.73
C PHE A 37 0.27 -14.25 4.24
N ALA A 38 -0.92 -13.71 3.93
CA ALA A 38 -2.19 -14.29 4.36
C ALA A 38 -2.40 -15.72 3.84
N SER A 39 -2.05 -16.00 2.58
CA SER A 39 -2.09 -17.35 2.01
C SER A 39 -1.13 -18.32 2.69
N SER A 40 0.00 -17.85 3.23
CA SER A 40 0.90 -18.71 3.99
C SER A 40 0.36 -19.08 5.39
N LEU A 41 -0.63 -18.36 5.91
CA LEU A 41 -1.25 -18.63 7.21
C LEU A 41 -2.32 -19.73 7.13
N THR A 42 -3.00 -19.88 6.00
CA THR A 42 -4.19 -20.75 5.88
C THR A 42 -4.26 -21.44 4.53
N GLU A 43 -4.70 -22.69 4.52
CA GLU A 43 -4.94 -23.45 3.29
C GLU A 43 -6.28 -23.09 2.63
N ASN A 44 -7.18 -22.42 3.36
CA ASN A 44 -8.49 -22.02 2.84
C ASN A 44 -8.38 -20.65 2.14
N GLN A 45 -8.55 -20.64 0.81
CA GLN A 45 -8.46 -19.45 -0.03
C GLN A 45 -9.43 -18.33 0.38
N ILE A 46 -10.64 -18.67 0.85
CA ILE A 46 -11.63 -17.69 1.32
C ILE A 46 -11.11 -17.00 2.57
N VAL A 47 -10.57 -17.77 3.51
CA VAL A 47 -10.00 -17.23 4.76
C VAL A 47 -8.79 -16.36 4.46
N ALA A 48 -7.91 -16.77 3.54
CA ALA A 48 -6.76 -15.98 3.11
C ALA A 48 -7.19 -14.62 2.51
N ALA A 49 -8.23 -14.62 1.66
CA ALA A 49 -8.76 -13.40 1.07
C ALA A 49 -9.32 -12.44 2.12
N VAL A 50 -10.08 -12.95 3.11
CA VAL A 50 -10.62 -12.14 4.21
C VAL A 50 -9.51 -11.53 5.07
N ILE A 51 -8.47 -12.31 5.40
CA ILE A 51 -7.30 -11.81 6.15
C ILE A 51 -6.60 -10.71 5.36
N THR A 52 -6.34 -10.95 4.06
CA THR A 52 -5.70 -9.97 3.18
C THR A 52 -6.48 -8.66 3.15
N PHE A 53 -7.78 -8.75 2.91
CA PHE A 53 -8.67 -7.59 2.86
C PHE A 53 -8.71 -6.83 4.19
N THR A 54 -8.76 -7.56 5.30
CA THR A 54 -8.78 -6.97 6.65
C THR A 54 -7.48 -6.21 6.93
N ILE A 55 -6.32 -6.79 6.63
CA ILE A 55 -5.02 -6.14 6.81
C ILE A 55 -4.93 -4.87 5.95
N LEU A 56 -5.33 -4.95 4.68
CA LEU A 56 -5.31 -3.79 3.78
C LEU A 56 -6.26 -2.69 4.24
N LEU A 57 -7.48 -3.04 4.69
CA LEU A 57 -8.42 -2.08 5.25
C LEU A 57 -7.88 -1.40 6.50
N LEU A 58 -7.26 -2.14 7.42
CA LEU A 58 -6.67 -1.57 8.62
C LEU A 58 -5.53 -0.61 8.28
N LEU A 59 -4.60 -1.03 7.41
CA LEU A 59 -3.49 -0.18 6.97
C LEU A 59 -3.99 1.08 6.27
N TRP A 60 -5.00 0.95 5.41
CA TRP A 60 -5.63 2.09 4.77
C TRP A 60 -6.30 3.01 5.80
N GLY A 61 -7.06 2.44 6.74
CA GLY A 61 -7.80 3.13 7.78
C GLY A 61 -6.95 3.93 8.76
N LEU A 62 -5.67 3.58 8.94
CA LEU A 62 -4.71 4.36 9.75
C LEU A 62 -4.63 5.83 9.30
N GLY A 63 -4.77 6.08 8.00
CA GLY A 63 -4.76 7.45 7.46
C GLY A 63 -5.99 8.27 7.85
N TRP A 64 -7.13 7.65 8.23
CA TRP A 64 -8.28 8.41 8.72
C TRP A 64 -8.10 8.81 10.18
N VAL A 65 -7.43 7.96 10.96
CA VAL A 65 -7.17 8.22 12.38
C VAL A 65 -6.23 9.43 12.55
N SER A 66 -5.29 9.63 11.63
CA SER A 66 -4.40 10.80 11.63
C SER A 66 -5.12 12.13 11.38
N GLU A 67 -6.27 12.12 10.70
CA GLU A 67 -7.05 13.34 10.43
C GLU A 67 -7.90 13.79 11.64
N ILE A 68 -8.20 12.89 12.57
CA ILE A 68 -9.11 13.14 13.70
C ILE A 68 -8.40 13.84 14.88
N SER A 69 -7.09 13.64 15.06
CA SER A 69 -6.34 14.21 16.18
C SER A 69 -4.87 14.43 15.82
N SER A 70 -4.26 15.50 16.33
CA SER A 70 -2.86 15.89 16.06
C SER A 70 -1.86 15.45 17.15
N SER A 71 -2.19 14.39 17.89
CA SER A 71 -1.31 13.81 18.92
C SER A 71 0.02 13.30 18.32
N PRO A 72 1.13 13.26 19.10
CA PRO A 72 2.37 12.62 18.64
C PRO A 72 2.17 11.18 18.15
N LEU A 73 1.20 10.46 18.75
CA LEU A 73 0.85 9.10 18.35
C LEU A 73 0.22 9.05 16.95
N THR A 74 -0.67 9.98 16.63
CA THR A 74 -1.37 10.00 15.33
C THR A 74 -0.45 10.43 14.19
N ARG A 75 0.55 11.28 14.47
CA ARG A 75 1.63 11.57 13.52
C ARG A 75 2.48 10.34 13.19
N ALA A 76 2.76 9.48 14.16
CA ALA A 76 3.47 8.23 13.90
C ALA A 76 2.64 7.26 13.04
N LEU A 77 1.32 7.22 13.26
CA LEU A 77 0.40 6.42 12.44
C LEU A 77 0.30 6.94 11.00
N GLU A 78 0.36 8.25 10.79
CA GLU A 78 0.38 8.87 9.47
C GLU A 78 1.57 8.39 8.63
N TYR A 79 2.77 8.31 9.23
CA TYR A 79 3.98 7.80 8.57
C TYR A 79 3.85 6.35 8.10
N ILE A 80 3.13 5.52 8.86
CA ILE A 80 2.87 4.11 8.53
C ILE A 80 1.77 4.00 7.48
N SER A 81 0.84 4.95 7.43
CA SER A 81 -0.29 4.89 6.51
C SER A 81 0.17 4.98 5.05
N PRO A 82 -0.16 4.00 4.18
CA PRO A 82 0.17 4.05 2.77
C PRO A 82 -0.66 5.11 2.01
N ARG A 83 -1.78 5.56 2.60
CA ARG A 83 -2.70 6.51 1.96
C ARG A 83 -2.06 7.88 1.73
N GLY A 84 -1.43 8.48 2.75
CA GLY A 84 -0.84 9.81 2.62
C GLY A 84 0.27 9.85 1.57
N HIS A 85 1.07 8.77 1.51
CA HIS A 85 2.12 8.59 0.50
C HIS A 85 1.53 8.42 -0.90
N PHE A 86 0.41 7.70 -1.04
CA PHE A 86 -0.27 7.51 -2.31
C PHE A 86 -0.95 8.79 -2.83
N ASP A 87 -1.55 9.60 -1.95
CA ASP A 87 -2.17 10.87 -2.33
C ASP A 87 -1.14 11.87 -2.88
N SER A 88 0.03 11.93 -2.25
CA SER A 88 1.16 12.76 -2.73
C SER A 88 1.64 12.32 -4.11
N LEU A 89 1.79 11.00 -4.34
CA LEU A 89 2.16 10.44 -5.64
C LEU A 89 1.09 10.71 -6.71
N SER A 90 -0.19 10.63 -6.34
CA SER A 90 -1.31 10.92 -7.25
C SER A 90 -1.34 12.37 -7.71
N LYS A 91 -0.75 13.28 -6.92
CA LYS A 91 -0.64 14.72 -7.23
C LYS A 91 0.62 15.09 -8.01
N GLY A 92 1.45 14.13 -8.42
CA GLY A 92 2.72 14.44 -9.12
C GLY A 92 3.93 14.60 -8.22
N VAL A 93 3.78 14.45 -6.89
CA VAL A 93 4.87 14.69 -5.94
C VAL A 93 5.54 13.36 -5.59
N ILE A 94 6.79 13.21 -6.02
CA ILE A 94 7.63 12.07 -5.61
C ILE A 94 8.33 12.42 -4.31
N GLU A 95 7.86 11.83 -3.22
CA GLU A 95 8.58 11.85 -1.96
C GLU A 95 9.33 10.53 -1.76
N THR A 96 10.64 10.61 -1.54
CA THR A 96 11.47 9.43 -1.25
C THR A 96 10.94 8.65 -0.04
N LYS A 97 10.39 9.36 0.94
CA LYS A 97 9.77 8.77 2.14
C LYS A 97 8.60 7.86 1.79
N GLY A 98 7.76 8.25 0.84
CA GLY A 98 6.62 7.45 0.40
C GLY A 98 7.05 6.18 -0.32
N ILE A 99 8.00 6.28 -1.25
CA ILE A 99 8.54 5.10 -1.95
C ILE A 99 9.18 4.12 -0.96
N VAL A 100 10.02 4.63 -0.06
CA VAL A 100 10.69 3.81 0.97
C VAL A 100 9.66 3.17 1.90
N ALA A 101 8.60 3.89 2.29
CA ALA A 101 7.53 3.33 3.11
C ALA A 101 6.84 2.15 2.41
N PHE A 102 6.51 2.25 1.12
CA PHE A 102 5.94 1.13 0.35
C PHE A 102 6.89 -0.06 0.28
N LEU A 103 8.17 0.17 -0.01
CA LEU A 103 9.18 -0.88 -0.09
C LEU A 103 9.37 -1.60 1.25
N ILE A 104 9.34 -0.87 2.37
CA ILE A 104 9.40 -1.46 3.71
C ILE A 104 8.20 -2.36 3.96
N HIS A 105 6.98 -1.94 3.61
CA HIS A 105 5.79 -2.77 3.75
C HIS A 105 5.90 -4.06 2.91
N ILE A 106 6.30 -3.94 1.64
CA ILE A 106 6.53 -5.08 0.74
C ILE A 106 7.55 -6.05 1.35
N ALA A 107 8.72 -5.54 1.73
CA ALA A 107 9.80 -6.35 2.30
C ALA A 107 9.38 -7.02 3.61
N PHE A 108 8.65 -6.31 4.47
CA PHE A 108 8.15 -6.83 5.74
C PHE A 108 7.22 -8.04 5.55
N PHE A 109 6.20 -7.92 4.69
CA PHE A 109 5.25 -9.02 4.45
C PHE A 109 5.90 -10.20 3.73
N LEU A 110 6.80 -9.95 2.76
CA LEU A 110 7.56 -11.02 2.11
C LEU A 110 8.49 -11.74 3.09
N PHE A 111 9.17 -10.99 3.96
CA PHE A 111 10.01 -11.57 5.00
C PHE A 111 9.20 -12.44 5.96
N MET A 112 8.04 -11.96 6.42
CA MET A 112 7.15 -12.76 7.26
C MET A 112 6.66 -14.03 6.55
N THR A 113 6.32 -13.93 5.26
CA THR A 113 5.93 -15.07 4.43
C THR A 113 7.05 -16.11 4.40
N MET A 114 8.28 -15.71 4.11
CA MET A 114 9.44 -16.60 4.10
C MET A 114 9.66 -17.28 5.45
N ARG A 115 9.62 -16.52 6.54
CA ARG A 115 9.80 -17.07 7.90
C ARG A 115 8.73 -18.08 8.28
N LEU A 116 7.48 -17.84 7.88
CA LEU A 116 6.40 -18.79 8.16
C LEU A 116 6.56 -20.08 7.35
N LEU A 117 6.98 -19.97 6.08
CA LEU A 117 7.27 -21.13 5.24
C LEU A 117 8.46 -21.95 5.76
N GLU A 118 9.54 -21.30 6.20
CA GLU A 118 10.67 -21.95 6.86
C GLU A 118 10.23 -22.71 8.13
N ALA A 119 9.42 -22.08 8.98
CA ALA A 119 8.92 -22.69 10.20
C ALA A 119 8.01 -23.90 9.93
N ARG A 120 7.18 -23.86 8.88
CA ARG A 120 6.38 -25.01 8.43
C ARG A 120 7.27 -26.15 7.94
N ARG A 121 8.32 -25.83 7.16
CA ARG A 121 9.27 -26.82 6.64
C ARG A 121 10.05 -27.55 7.74
N TRP A 122 10.31 -26.93 8.88
CA TRP A 122 11.00 -27.60 10.00
C TRP A 122 10.07 -28.45 10.88
N ARG A 123 8.75 -28.32 10.71
CA ARG A 123 7.74 -29.06 11.49
C ARG A 123 7.17 -30.27 10.76
N GLY A 124 7.40 -30.39 9.45
CA GLY A 124 7.05 -31.56 8.63
C GLY A 124 8.29 -32.34 8.25
#